data_AF-A0A5B9FUN8-F1
#
_entry.id   AF-A0A5B9FUN8-F1
#
_cell.length_a   1.000
_cell.length_b   1.000
_cell.length_c   1.000
_cell.angle_alpha   90.00
_cell.angle_beta   90.00
_cell.angle_gamma   90.00
#
_symmetry.space_group_name_H-M   'P 1'
#
loop_
_entity.id
_entity.type
_entity.pdbx_description
1 polymer ?
#
loop_
_entity_poly.entity_id
_entity_poly.type
_entity_poly.pdbx_seq_one_letter_code
_entity_poly.pdbx_strand_id
1 'polypeptide(L)'
;MKLIEHLNYLLKGFGYANTNDLCTTVFKLFYMKNLKVTLPLIVSLGTIREFIEGSLGLDIMVVGAFVWLCAAEFQTGIKVALKKKGERIQSRKLGRMFLKIGVYIQILALLYTFASKMESKVIVGFEINPFGWLYYIVFVGIVFQMVISYLENLSALGYAEAKGLHGVVLRKFNKWFEFDGTKNGDNIQ
;
A
#
# COMPACT_ATOMS: atom_id res chain seq x y z
N MET A 1 29.41 3.15 -39.93
CA MET A 1 28.73 3.69 -41.12
C MET A 1 28.55 2.63 -42.21
N LYS A 2 29.62 1.99 -42.71
CA LYS A 2 29.56 0.95 -43.77
C LYS A 2 28.66 -0.28 -43.46
N LEU A 3 28.54 -0.69 -42.20
CA LEU A 3 27.80 -1.90 -41.83
C LEU A 3 26.28 -1.77 -41.99
N ILE A 4 25.73 -0.57 -41.74
CA ILE A 4 24.30 -0.28 -41.90
C ILE A 4 23.93 -0.22 -43.39
N GLU A 5 24.84 0.29 -44.23
CA GLU A 5 24.65 0.37 -45.68
C GLU A 5 24.66 -1.01 -46.34
N HIS A 6 25.57 -1.90 -45.94
CA HIS A 6 25.57 -3.29 -46.41
C HIS A 6 24.30 -4.04 -45.98
N LEU A 7 23.80 -3.79 -44.76
CA LEU A 7 22.56 -4.39 -44.28
C LEU A 7 21.35 -3.90 -45.10
N ASN A 8 21.26 -2.59 -45.34
CA ASN A 8 20.19 -2.00 -46.16
C ASN A 8 20.24 -2.54 -47.61
N TYR A 9 21.42 -2.76 -48.16
CA TYR A 9 21.57 -3.34 -49.50
C TYR A 9 21.06 -4.80 -49.55
N LEU A 10 21.39 -5.61 -48.56
CA LEU A 10 20.92 -6.98 -48.46
C LEU A 10 19.39 -7.04 -48.25
N LEU A 11 18.84 -6.14 -47.44
CA LEU A 11 17.40 -6.03 -47.19
C LEU A 11 16.59 -5.60 -48.42
N LYS A 12 17.16 -4.78 -49.30
CA LYS A 12 16.56 -4.46 -50.60
C LYS A 12 16.39 -5.71 -51.47
N GLY A 13 17.33 -6.67 -51.38
CA GLY A 13 17.20 -7.97 -52.05
C GLY A 13 16.01 -8.81 -51.57
N PHE A 14 15.55 -8.60 -50.33
CA PHE A 14 14.36 -9.22 -49.75
C PHE A 14 13.09 -8.36 -49.89
N GLY A 15 13.15 -7.24 -50.61
CA GLY A 15 12.02 -6.35 -50.84
C GLY A 15 11.75 -5.32 -49.73
N TYR A 16 12.63 -5.18 -48.73
CA TYR A 16 12.51 -4.16 -47.68
C TYR A 16 13.30 -2.91 -48.04
N ALA A 17 12.72 -1.72 -47.83
CA ALA A 17 13.36 -0.47 -48.24
C ALA A 17 14.59 -0.12 -47.38
N ASN A 18 14.52 -0.40 -46.07
CA ASN A 18 15.55 -0.10 -45.07
C ASN A 18 15.39 -1.01 -43.83
N THR A 19 16.39 -1.04 -42.93
CA THR A 19 16.30 -1.73 -41.63
C THR A 19 15.06 -1.36 -40.81
N ASN A 20 14.65 -0.10 -40.85
CA ASN A 20 13.46 0.36 -40.12
C ASN A 20 12.17 -0.22 -40.70
N ASP A 21 12.11 -0.46 -42.01
CA ASP A 21 10.95 -1.03 -42.72
C ASP A 21 10.75 -2.53 -42.41
N LEU A 22 11.88 -3.26 -42.30
CA LEU A 22 11.90 -4.61 -41.77
C LEU A 22 11.40 -4.63 -40.32
N CYS A 23 11.94 -3.77 -39.46
CA CYS A 23 11.53 -3.69 -38.05
C CYS A 23 10.05 -3.32 -37.88
N THR A 24 9.51 -2.42 -38.69
CA THR A 24 8.08 -2.08 -38.64
C THR A 24 7.19 -3.21 -39.12
N THR A 25 7.68 -4.08 -40.01
CA THR A 25 6.92 -5.22 -40.53
C THR A 25 6.97 -6.41 -39.57
N VAL A 26 8.15 -6.75 -39.06
CA VAL A 26 8.37 -7.86 -38.12
C VAL A 26 7.83 -7.52 -36.72
N PHE A 27 8.06 -6.30 -36.24
CA PHE A 27 7.63 -5.83 -34.92
C PHE A 27 6.51 -4.80 -35.00
N LYS A 28 5.56 -5.00 -35.93
CA LYS A 28 4.40 -4.12 -36.14
C LYS A 28 3.64 -3.82 -34.85
N LEU A 29 3.56 -4.81 -33.97
CA LEU A 29 3.00 -4.71 -32.61
C LEU A 29 3.65 -3.55 -31.82
N PHE A 30 4.99 -3.52 -31.71
CA PHE A 30 5.74 -2.48 -30.98
C PHE A 30 5.75 -1.10 -31.67
N TYR A 31 5.44 -1.03 -32.96
CA TYR A 31 5.37 0.23 -33.71
C TYR A 31 3.97 0.88 -33.72
N MET A 32 2.95 0.21 -33.19
CA MET A 32 1.63 0.82 -32.99
C MET A 32 1.72 1.97 -31.97
N LYS A 33 1.25 3.15 -32.37
CA LYS A 33 1.38 4.40 -31.61
C LYS A 33 0.84 4.29 -30.17
N ASN A 34 -0.26 3.55 -29.99
CA ASN A 34 -0.86 3.33 -28.67
C ASN A 34 -0.06 2.29 -27.87
N LEU A 35 0.42 1.21 -28.49
CA LEU A 35 1.13 0.14 -27.79
C LEU A 35 2.48 0.58 -27.20
N LYS A 36 3.14 1.56 -27.83
CA LYS A 36 4.37 2.18 -27.29
C LYS A 36 4.18 2.78 -25.89
N VAL A 37 2.96 3.22 -25.56
CA VAL A 37 2.63 3.77 -24.23
C VAL A 37 1.97 2.70 -23.36
N THR A 38 1.07 1.90 -23.93
CA THR A 38 0.30 0.91 -23.18
C THR A 38 1.17 -0.22 -22.65
N LEU A 39 2.16 -0.70 -23.41
CA LEU A 39 2.97 -1.85 -23.01
C LEU A 39 3.94 -1.52 -21.86
N PRO A 40 4.71 -0.41 -21.90
CA PRO A 40 5.50 0.01 -20.73
C PRO A 40 4.63 0.28 -19.49
N LEU A 41 3.41 0.80 -19.67
CA LEU A 41 2.48 1.06 -18.58
C LEU A 41 1.94 -0.24 -17.95
N ILE A 42 1.55 -1.22 -18.76
CA ILE A 42 1.09 -2.52 -18.24
C ILE A 42 2.23 -3.24 -17.54
N VAL A 43 3.43 -3.24 -18.12
CA VAL A 43 4.61 -3.88 -17.52
C VAL A 43 4.96 -3.19 -16.20
N SER A 44 4.96 -1.86 -16.14
CA SER A 44 5.26 -1.15 -14.89
C SER A 44 4.21 -1.41 -13.81
N LEU A 45 2.92 -1.39 -14.15
CA LEU A 45 1.85 -1.72 -13.21
C LEU A 45 1.93 -3.17 -12.73
N GLY A 46 2.24 -4.12 -13.61
CA GLY A 46 2.44 -5.52 -13.27
C GLY A 46 3.63 -5.71 -12.32
N THR A 47 4.76 -5.07 -12.60
CA THR A 47 5.95 -5.11 -11.73
C THR A 47 5.68 -4.48 -10.36
N ILE A 48 4.94 -3.36 -10.31
CA ILE A 48 4.55 -2.72 -9.04
C ILE A 48 3.66 -3.66 -8.23
N ARG A 49 2.68 -4.30 -8.89
CA ARG A 49 1.79 -5.27 -8.24
C ARG A 49 2.58 -6.43 -7.63
N GLU A 50 3.42 -7.08 -8.44
CA GLU A 50 4.23 -8.22 -8.01
C GLU A 50 5.17 -7.83 -6.86
N PHE A 51 5.77 -6.65 -6.93
CA PHE A 51 6.62 -6.14 -5.87
C PHE A 51 5.86 -5.91 -4.56
N ILE A 52 4.65 -5.33 -4.62
CA ILE A 52 3.81 -5.08 -3.44
C ILE A 52 3.31 -6.39 -2.85
N GLU A 53 2.72 -7.27 -3.65
CA GLU A 53 2.21 -8.58 -3.21
C GLU A 53 3.36 -9.45 -2.67
N GLY A 54 4.50 -9.44 -3.34
CA GLY A 54 5.70 -10.17 -2.92
C GLY A 54 6.40 -9.59 -1.68
N SER A 55 6.23 -8.31 -1.37
CA SER A 55 6.85 -7.69 -0.18
C SER A 55 5.93 -7.67 1.04
N LEU A 56 4.63 -7.44 0.83
CA LEU A 56 3.65 -7.28 1.91
C LEU A 56 2.76 -8.50 2.12
N GLY A 57 2.62 -9.39 1.14
CA GLY A 57 1.70 -10.52 1.20
C GLY A 57 0.24 -10.15 1.08
N LEU A 58 -0.06 -8.92 0.65
CA LEU A 58 -1.41 -8.39 0.52
C LEU A 58 -1.73 -8.19 -0.96
N ASP A 59 -2.92 -8.60 -1.34
CA ASP A 59 -3.51 -8.26 -2.64
C ASP A 59 -3.54 -6.73 -2.83
N ILE A 60 -3.29 -6.30 -4.07
CA ILE A 60 -3.23 -4.88 -4.41
C ILE A 60 -4.50 -4.10 -4.06
N MET A 61 -5.68 -4.73 -4.08
CA MET A 61 -6.94 -4.12 -3.67
C MET A 61 -6.99 -3.88 -2.17
N VAL A 62 -6.44 -4.80 -1.37
CA VAL A 62 -6.34 -4.64 0.10
C VAL A 62 -5.39 -3.50 0.45
N VAL A 63 -4.24 -3.42 -0.24
CA VAL A 63 -3.32 -2.29 -0.10
C VAL A 63 -3.98 -0.99 -0.53
N GLY A 64 -4.75 -0.99 -1.61
CA GLY A 64 -5.55 0.15 -2.06
C GLY A 64 -6.54 0.64 -1.00
N ALA A 65 -7.28 -0.28 -0.37
CA ALA A 65 -8.19 0.04 0.73
C ALA A 65 -7.46 0.61 1.96
N PHE A 66 -6.28 0.07 2.27
CA PHE A 66 -5.43 0.58 3.36
C PHE A 66 -4.93 2.00 3.08
N VAL A 67 -4.46 2.27 1.86
CA VAL A 67 -4.04 3.62 1.43
C VAL A 67 -5.21 4.59 1.45
N TRP A 68 -6.40 4.14 1.04
CA TRP A 68 -7.62 4.94 1.13
C TRP A 68 -7.96 5.31 2.58
N LEU A 69 -7.85 4.37 3.51
CA LEU A 69 -8.04 4.61 4.94
C LEU A 69 -7.00 5.60 5.49
N CYS A 70 -5.71 5.47 5.11
CA CYS A 70 -4.65 6.44 5.44
C CYS A 70 -5.02 7.85 4.95
N ALA A 71 -5.48 7.96 3.70
CA ALA A 71 -5.87 9.25 3.12
C ALA A 71 -7.06 9.87 3.86
N ALA A 72 -8.05 9.05 4.24
CA ALA A 72 -9.22 9.50 5.01
C ALA A 72 -8.84 9.98 6.43
N GLU A 73 -8.00 9.21 7.15
CA GLU A 73 -7.42 9.62 8.44
C GLU A 73 -6.66 10.94 8.31
N PHE A 74 -5.84 11.07 7.26
CA PHE A 74 -5.03 12.25 7.05
C PHE A 74 -5.87 13.49 6.76
N GLN A 75 -6.83 13.38 5.84
CA GLN A 75 -7.74 14.49 5.49
C GLN A 75 -8.56 14.95 6.69
N THR A 76 -9.10 14.02 7.47
CA THR A 76 -9.86 14.35 8.68
C THR A 76 -8.97 14.95 9.76
N GLY A 77 -7.74 14.44 9.95
CA GLY A 77 -6.76 15.01 10.87
C GLY A 77 -6.36 16.45 10.53
N ILE A 78 -6.20 16.79 9.24
CA ILE A 78 -5.98 18.17 8.80
C ILE A 78 -7.20 19.05 9.15
N LYS A 79 -8.41 18.59 8.82
CA LYS A 79 -9.64 19.34 9.11
C LYS A 79 -9.82 19.61 10.61
N VAL A 80 -9.52 18.62 11.46
CA VAL A 80 -9.54 18.78 12.93
C VAL A 80 -8.49 19.79 13.38
N ALA A 81 -7.28 19.72 12.84
CA ALA A 81 -6.21 20.65 13.19
C ALA A 81 -6.57 22.10 12.85
N LEU A 82 -7.22 22.32 11.70
CA LEU A 82 -7.74 23.63 11.29
C LEU A 82 -8.86 24.10 12.22
N LYS A 83 -9.83 23.24 12.54
CA LYS A 83 -10.99 23.58 13.38
C LYS A 83 -10.64 23.87 14.84
N LYS A 84 -9.78 23.05 15.47
CA LYS A 84 -9.49 23.15 16.91
C LYS A 84 -8.44 24.19 17.29
N LYS A 85 -7.52 24.53 16.38
CA LYS A 85 -6.36 25.36 16.76
C LYS A 85 -6.16 26.62 15.94
N GLY A 86 -6.81 26.80 14.78
CA GLY A 86 -6.48 27.91 13.89
C GLY A 86 -4.99 27.97 13.48
N GLU A 87 -4.21 26.93 13.81
CA GLU A 87 -2.77 26.89 13.63
C GLU A 87 -2.43 26.43 12.22
N ARG A 88 -1.43 27.08 11.62
CA ARG A 88 -0.79 26.62 10.37
C ARG A 88 -0.36 25.16 10.53
N ILE A 89 -0.61 24.34 9.51
CA ILE A 89 -0.23 22.92 9.47
C ILE A 89 1.26 22.81 9.82
N GLN A 90 1.56 22.34 11.03
CA GLN A 90 2.94 22.13 11.44
C GLN A 90 3.48 20.87 10.76
N SER A 91 4.59 21.02 10.02
CA SER A 91 5.31 19.92 9.35
C SER A 91 5.61 18.74 10.30
N ARG A 92 5.79 19.00 11.60
CA ARG A 92 5.97 17.96 12.63
C ARG A 92 4.81 16.96 12.72
N LYS A 93 3.57 17.37 12.44
CA LYS A 93 2.40 16.46 12.45
C LYS A 93 2.41 15.52 11.24
N LEU A 94 2.85 16.01 10.08
CA LEU A 94 3.04 15.21 8.87
C LEU A 94 4.14 14.17 9.05
N GLY A 95 5.28 14.59 9.62
CA GLY A 95 6.40 13.67 9.88
C GLY A 95 6.01 12.49 10.78
N ARG A 96 5.21 12.73 11.82
CA ARG A 96 4.71 11.65 12.70
C ARG A 96 3.81 10.65 11.95
N MET A 97 3.02 11.11 10.98
CA MET A 97 2.16 10.24 10.18
C MET A 97 2.99 9.37 9.23
N PHE A 98 3.93 9.95 8.50
CA PHE A 98 4.82 9.18 7.62
C PHE A 98 5.66 8.17 8.39
N LEU A 99 6.15 8.54 9.58
CA LEU A 99 6.86 7.60 10.45
C LEU A 99 5.96 6.43 10.86
N LYS A 100 4.71 6.72 11.27
CA LYS A 100 3.73 5.68 11.65
C LYS A 100 3.47 4.72 10.48
N ILE A 101 3.21 5.24 9.28
CA ILE A 101 2.98 4.43 8.07
C ILE A 101 4.22 3.61 7.71
N GLY A 102 5.41 4.22 7.76
CA GLY A 102 6.68 3.53 7.49
C GLY A 102 6.93 2.37 8.45
N VAL A 103 6.66 2.57 9.75
CA VAL A 103 6.77 1.51 10.76
C VAL A 103 5.77 0.38 10.50
N TYR A 104 4.51 0.69 10.14
CA TYR A 104 3.52 -0.32 9.80
C TYR A 104 3.92 -1.15 8.59
N ILE A 105 4.36 -0.50 7.51
CA ILE A 105 4.85 -1.18 6.29
C ILE A 105 6.04 -2.07 6.62
N GLN A 106 7.00 -1.57 7.41
CA GLN A 106 8.19 -2.32 7.80
C GLN A 106 7.84 -3.57 8.62
N ILE A 107 6.97 -3.44 9.63
CA ILE A 107 6.56 -4.58 10.46
C ILE A 107 5.83 -5.63 9.62
N LEU A 108 4.91 -5.20 8.74
CA LEU A 108 4.18 -6.10 7.85
C LEU A 108 5.11 -6.84 6.89
N ALA A 109 6.05 -6.13 6.26
CA ALA A 109 7.02 -6.73 5.35
C ALA A 109 7.91 -7.77 6.05
N LEU A 110 8.38 -7.47 7.27
CA LEU A 110 9.17 -8.41 8.08
C LEU A 110 8.36 -9.66 8.43
N LEU A 111 7.15 -9.49 8.97
CA LEU A 111 6.29 -10.60 9.36
C LEU A 111 5.89 -11.46 8.16
N TYR A 112 5.60 -10.86 7.01
CA TYR A 112 5.29 -11.61 5.79
C TYR A 112 6.50 -12.36 5.26
N THR A 113 7.69 -11.75 5.30
CA THR A 113 8.93 -12.44 4.92
C THR A 113 9.18 -13.64 5.83
N PHE A 114 8.99 -13.48 7.14
CA PHE A 114 9.10 -14.59 8.09
C PHE A 114 8.06 -15.68 7.84
N ALA A 115 6.80 -15.30 7.59
CA ALA A 115 5.73 -16.23 7.31
C ALA A 115 5.94 -17.00 5.99
N SER A 116 6.53 -16.38 4.97
CA SER A 116 6.73 -16.99 3.65
C SER A 116 8.03 -17.79 3.51
N LYS A 117 9.04 -17.52 4.36
CA LYS A 117 10.35 -18.19 4.30
C LYS A 117 10.54 -19.27 5.35
N MET A 118 9.76 -19.30 6.43
CA MET A 118 9.83 -20.38 7.40
C MET A 118 8.98 -21.57 6.96
N GLU A 119 9.59 -22.75 7.02
CA GLU A 119 8.92 -24.02 6.72
C GLU A 119 7.70 -24.19 7.64
N SER A 120 6.53 -24.27 7.03
CA SER A 120 5.32 -24.62 7.74
C SER A 120 5.39 -26.09 8.13
N LYS A 121 5.33 -26.38 9.43
CA LYS A 121 5.22 -27.75 9.91
C LYS A 121 3.77 -28.19 9.75
N VAL A 122 3.53 -29.16 8.87
CA VAL A 122 2.22 -29.81 8.75
C VAL A 122 2.08 -30.78 9.91
N ILE A 123 1.19 -30.46 10.85
CA ILE A 123 0.84 -31.34 11.97
C ILE A 123 -0.62 -31.74 11.73
N VAL A 124 -0.85 -33.03 11.43
CA VAL A 124 -2.19 -33.62 11.26
C VAL A 124 -3.03 -32.91 10.18
N GLY A 125 -2.43 -32.60 9.03
CA GLY A 125 -3.12 -31.98 7.89
C GLY A 125 -3.45 -30.49 8.06
N PHE A 126 -3.15 -29.90 9.21
CA PHE A 126 -3.21 -28.45 9.42
C PHE A 126 -1.81 -27.86 9.22
N GLU A 127 -1.73 -26.89 8.32
CA GLU A 127 -0.52 -26.09 8.11
C GLU A 127 -0.42 -25.05 9.24
N ILE A 128 0.33 -25.36 10.29
CA ILE A 128 0.51 -24.45 11.42
C ILE A 128 1.66 -23.51 11.07
N ASN A 129 1.32 -22.33 10.55
CA ASN A 129 2.26 -21.24 10.34
C ASN A 129 2.05 -20.15 11.42
N PRO A 130 2.76 -20.21 12.56
CA PRO A 130 2.57 -19.26 13.66
C PRO A 130 2.88 -17.81 13.24
N PHE A 131 3.82 -17.63 12.30
CA PHE A 131 4.17 -16.31 11.76
C PHE A 131 3.11 -15.79 10.80
N GLY A 132 2.44 -16.67 10.05
CA GLY A 132 1.27 -16.31 9.26
C GLY A 132 0.12 -15.81 10.13
N TRP A 133 -0.19 -16.50 11.23
CA TRP A 133 -1.20 -16.03 12.18
C TRP A 133 -0.81 -14.70 12.83
N LEU A 134 0.44 -14.58 13.27
CA LEU A 134 0.95 -13.33 13.84
C LEU A 134 0.86 -12.18 12.84
N TYR A 135 1.21 -12.42 11.58
CA TYR A 135 1.07 -11.46 10.50
C TYR A 135 -0.38 -10.97 10.36
N TYR A 136 -1.36 -11.87 10.29
CA TYR A 136 -2.77 -11.48 10.16
C TYR A 136 -3.29 -10.74 11.40
N ILE A 137 -2.90 -11.17 12.61
CA ILE A 137 -3.28 -10.48 13.86
C ILE A 137 -2.73 -9.05 13.87
N VAL A 138 -1.46 -8.88 13.53
CA VAL A 138 -0.81 -7.56 13.48
C VAL A 138 -1.43 -6.70 12.39
N PHE A 139 -1.68 -7.25 11.20
CA PHE A 139 -2.36 -6.53 10.11
C PHE A 139 -3.73 -6.02 10.54
N VAL A 140 -4.57 -6.89 11.11
CA VAL A 140 -5.89 -6.53 11.63
C VAL A 140 -5.76 -5.48 12.74
N GLY A 141 -4.79 -5.61 13.65
CA GLY A 141 -4.52 -4.64 14.69
C GLY A 141 -4.17 -3.24 14.15
N ILE A 142 -3.32 -3.17 13.13
CA ILE A 142 -2.97 -1.90 12.45
C ILE A 142 -4.21 -1.28 11.80
N VAL A 143 -5.02 -2.08 11.08
CA VAL A 143 -6.27 -1.61 10.47
C VAL A 143 -7.22 -1.06 11.53
N PHE A 144 -7.43 -1.77 12.64
CA PHE A 144 -8.26 -1.29 13.74
C PHE A 144 -7.74 0.01 14.34
N GLN A 145 -6.42 0.10 14.60
CA GLN A 145 -5.82 1.32 15.15
C GLN A 145 -6.04 2.53 14.22
N MET A 146 -5.96 2.33 12.92
CA MET A 146 -6.25 3.36 11.93
C MET A 146 -7.73 3.76 11.88
N VAL A 147 -8.65 2.79 11.92
CA VAL A 147 -10.09 3.05 11.99
C VAL A 147 -10.41 3.85 13.25
N ILE A 148 -9.83 3.50 14.40
CA ILE A 148 -10.00 4.25 15.65
C ILE A 148 -9.51 5.69 15.49
N SER A 149 -8.30 5.90 14.96
CA SER A 149 -7.76 7.24 14.70
C SER A 149 -8.67 8.07 13.77
N TYR A 150 -9.22 7.44 12.74
CA TYR A 150 -10.18 8.07 11.83
C TYR A 150 -11.49 8.47 12.54
N LEU A 151 -12.05 7.58 13.35
CA LEU A 151 -13.27 7.85 14.14
C LEU A 151 -13.04 8.96 15.19
N GLU A 152 -11.87 9.00 15.82
CA GLU A 152 -11.49 10.08 16.75
C GLU A 152 -11.47 11.43 16.05
N ASN A 153 -10.89 11.49 14.85
CA ASN A 153 -10.87 12.71 14.05
C ASN A 153 -12.30 13.14 13.65
N LEU A 154 -13.16 12.20 13.26
CA LEU A 154 -14.56 12.50 12.94
C LEU A 154 -15.36 12.98 14.16
N SER A 155 -15.18 12.34 15.32
CA SER A 155 -15.79 12.76 16.58
C SER A 155 -15.37 14.19 16.95
N ALA A 156 -14.08 14.52 16.78
CA ALA A 156 -13.56 15.88 16.98
C ALA A 156 -14.13 16.92 15.98
N LEU A 157 -14.58 16.50 14.81
CA LEU A 157 -15.29 17.36 13.85
C LEU A 157 -16.76 17.60 14.21
N GLY A 158 -17.32 16.84 15.16
CA GLY A 158 -18.69 17.00 15.64
C GLY A 158 -19.70 16.01 15.04
N TYR A 159 -19.23 14.95 14.36
CA TYR A 159 -20.12 13.89 13.88
C TYR A 159 -20.58 13.00 15.05
N ALA A 160 -21.88 13.09 15.41
CA ALA A 160 -22.46 12.38 16.55
C ALA A 160 -22.36 10.84 16.41
N GLU A 161 -22.48 10.34 15.18
CA GLU A 161 -22.37 8.90 14.86
C GLU A 161 -20.97 8.34 15.17
N ALA A 162 -19.92 9.13 14.88
CA ALA A 162 -18.55 8.75 15.15
C ALA A 162 -18.25 8.66 16.66
N LYS A 163 -18.90 9.48 17.48
CA LYS A 163 -18.74 9.45 18.94
C LYS A 163 -19.31 8.16 19.55
N GLY A 164 -20.45 7.69 19.05
CA GLY A 164 -21.05 6.42 19.48
C GLY A 164 -20.25 5.21 19.02
N LEU A 165 -19.86 5.17 17.74
CA LEU A 165 -19.04 4.10 17.17
C LEU A 165 -17.64 4.02 17.80
N HIS A 166 -16.98 5.16 18.03
CA HIS A 166 -15.70 5.21 18.74
C HIS A 166 -15.79 4.58 20.12
N GLY A 167 -16.81 4.93 20.92
CA GLY A 167 -17.00 4.36 22.25
C GLY A 167 -17.23 2.84 22.24
N VAL A 168 -17.99 2.31 21.28
CA VAL A 168 -18.24 0.87 21.16
C VAL A 168 -17.00 0.12 20.69
N VAL A 169 -16.30 0.64 19.67
CA VAL A 169 -15.08 0.02 19.12
C VAL A 169 -13.97 0.02 20.17
N LEU A 170 -13.74 1.15 20.86
CA LEU A 170 -12.73 1.25 21.90
C LEU A 170 -13.00 0.31 23.08
N ARG A 171 -14.27 0.20 23.52
CA ARG A 171 -14.65 -0.69 24.62
C ARG A 171 -14.48 -2.17 24.26
N LYS A 172 -14.75 -2.56 23.01
CA LYS A 172 -14.52 -3.95 22.54
C LYS A 172 -13.03 -4.24 22.32
N PHE A 173 -12.30 -3.28 21.75
CA PHE A 173 -10.87 -3.42 21.47
C PHE A 173 -10.03 -3.47 22.76
N ASN A 174 -10.28 -2.57 23.73
CA ASN A 174 -9.61 -2.61 25.04
C ASN A 174 -9.94 -3.88 25.82
N LYS A 175 -11.14 -4.45 25.66
CA LYS A 175 -11.51 -5.74 26.28
C LYS A 175 -10.79 -6.92 25.63
N TRP A 176 -10.45 -6.83 24.34
CA TRP A 176 -9.75 -7.88 23.61
C TRP A 176 -8.23 -7.86 23.81
N PHE A 177 -7.65 -6.68 24.03
CA PHE A 177 -6.19 -6.52 24.11
C PHE A 177 -5.66 -6.13 25.49
N GLU A 178 -6.50 -5.96 26.52
CA GLU A 178 -6.11 -5.51 27.87
C GLU A 178 -5.03 -4.41 27.90
N PHE A 179 -5.06 -3.49 26.93
CA PHE A 179 -4.24 -2.28 27.02
C PHE A 179 -4.88 -1.39 28.09
N ASP A 180 -4.50 -1.58 29.36
CA ASP A 180 -4.74 -0.65 30.46
C ASP A 180 -3.83 0.59 30.29
N GLY A 181 -3.90 1.22 29.12
CA GLY A 181 -3.20 2.46 28.78
C GLY A 181 -4.03 3.72 28.99
N THR A 182 -5.25 3.59 29.53
CA THR A 182 -6.14 4.72 29.86
C THR A 182 -6.39 4.85 31.37
N LYS A 183 -5.38 4.58 32.19
CA LYS A 183 -5.28 5.21 33.51
C LYS A 183 -4.27 6.34 33.42
N ASN A 184 -4.70 7.56 33.74
CA ASN A 184 -3.95 8.82 33.84
C ASN A 184 -4.08 9.80 32.66
N GLY A 185 -5.28 9.96 32.10
CA GLY A 185 -5.67 11.16 31.35
C GLY A 185 -6.51 12.16 32.15
N ASP A 186 -7.23 11.67 33.17
CA ASP A 186 -8.07 12.48 34.05
C ASP A 186 -7.39 12.54 35.42
N ASN A 187 -6.47 13.49 35.59
CA ASN A 187 -6.05 14.12 36.86
C ASN A 187 -4.71 14.84 36.65
N ILE A 188 -4.72 15.96 35.93
CA ILE A 188 -3.78 17.04 36.22
C ILE A 188 -4.64 18.30 36.30
N GLN A 189 -4.81 18.75 37.55
CA GLN A 189 -5.31 20.08 37.92
C GLN A 189 -4.39 21.17 37.36
#